data_AF-A0AAE7A672-F1
#
_entry.id   AF-A0AAE7A672-F1
#
_cell.length_a   1.000
_cell.length_b   1.000
_cell.length_c   1.000
_cell.angle_alpha   90.00
_cell.angle_beta   90.00
_cell.angle_gamma   90.00
#
_symmetry.space_group_name_H-M   'P 1'
#
loop_
_entity.id
_entity.type
_entity.pdbx_description
1 polymer ?
#
loop_
_entity_poly.entity_id
_entity_poly.type
_entity_poly.pdbx_seq_one_letter_code
_entity_poly.pdbx_strand_id
1 'polypeptide(L)'
;MNDVVKTAWADAGVNKEFIYVKTYSGYRSSRADPQGVEHHASPEISDQELGVVVLDALAHSRFVLPEPRKDVWIHPEATFDMDLYDYDLTSQRYDQWVGSTLERYSYKNKRALFKDMKKCSIESKGDQITIRPSHHEKLEAWSGKGLSESDYVIIPSGSSPSDVGAALRLAFSRCT
;
A
#
# COMPACT_ATOMS: atom_id res chain seq x y z
N MET A 1 -27.43 -5.68 4.50
CA MET A 1 -26.67 -4.59 3.88
C MET A 1 -25.40 -5.26 3.36
N ASN A 2 -25.27 -5.41 2.03
CA ASN A 2 -24.14 -6.11 1.41
C ASN A 2 -23.04 -5.07 1.17
N ASP A 3 -22.24 -4.80 2.20
CA ASP A 3 -21.46 -3.56 2.31
C ASP A 3 -20.04 -3.65 1.73
N VAL A 4 -19.64 -4.83 1.23
CA VAL A 4 -18.31 -5.01 0.64
C VAL A 4 -18.45 -4.93 -0.87
N VAL A 5 -17.69 -4.03 -1.48
CA VAL A 5 -17.51 -3.92 -2.92
C VAL A 5 -16.07 -4.28 -3.26
N LYS A 6 -15.82 -4.64 -4.52
CA LYS A 6 -14.47 -4.86 -5.01
C LYS A 6 -13.60 -3.62 -4.78
N THR A 7 -12.45 -3.85 -4.19
CA THR A 7 -11.46 -2.82 -3.87
C THR A 7 -10.08 -3.33 -4.29
N ALA A 8 -9.24 -2.42 -4.74
CA ALA A 8 -7.82 -2.65 -4.97
C ALA A 8 -7.00 -1.84 -3.95
N TRP A 9 -5.86 -2.38 -3.53
CA TRP A 9 -4.98 -1.74 -2.57
C TRP A 9 -3.54 -1.67 -3.07
N ALA A 10 -2.87 -0.61 -2.66
CA ALA A 10 -1.43 -0.48 -2.73
C ALA A 10 -0.94 0.19 -1.44
N ASP A 11 0.35 0.09 -1.21
CA ASP A 11 1.01 0.74 -0.10
C ASP A 11 2.28 1.39 -0.62
N ALA A 12 2.56 2.60 -0.14
CA ALA A 12 3.72 3.36 -0.60
C ALA A 12 4.48 3.92 0.58
N GLY A 13 5.80 3.95 0.47
CA GLY A 13 6.67 4.59 1.45
C GLY A 13 7.75 5.43 0.80
N VAL A 14 8.19 6.46 1.52
CA VAL A 14 9.23 7.38 1.06
C VAL A 14 10.18 7.72 2.20
N ASN A 15 11.47 7.76 1.88
CA ASN A 15 12.49 8.43 2.68
C ASN A 15 13.39 9.24 1.74
N LYS A 16 14.56 9.68 2.25
CA LYS A 16 15.50 10.50 1.49
C LYS A 16 16.24 9.72 0.38
N GLU A 17 16.22 8.40 0.38
CA GLU A 17 16.92 7.57 -0.60
C GLU A 17 16.01 7.00 -1.68
N PHE A 18 14.74 6.67 -1.35
CA PHE A 18 13.83 6.06 -2.31
C PHE A 18 12.35 6.24 -1.98
N ILE A 19 11.53 6.01 -3.01
CA ILE A 19 10.11 5.70 -2.90
C ILE A 19 9.94 4.23 -3.27
N TYR A 20 9.09 3.51 -2.52
CA TYR A 20 8.52 2.24 -2.97
C TYR A 20 7.02 2.37 -3.12
N VAL A 21 6.46 1.61 -4.07
CA VAL A 21 5.02 1.36 -4.21
C VAL A 21 4.81 -0.13 -4.39
N LYS A 22 4.01 -0.74 -3.52
CA LYS A 22 3.80 -2.18 -3.44
C LYS A 22 2.32 -2.52 -3.54
N THR A 23 2.00 -3.53 -4.33
CA THR A 23 0.66 -4.10 -4.36
C THR A 23 0.28 -4.69 -3.01
N TYR A 24 -0.90 -4.29 -2.53
CA TYR A 24 -1.54 -4.92 -1.38
C TYR A 24 -2.82 -5.59 -1.86
N SER A 25 -3.17 -6.73 -1.26
CA SER A 25 -4.35 -7.51 -1.64
C SER A 25 -5.13 -7.95 -0.43
N GLY A 26 -6.44 -8.17 -0.60
CA GLY A 26 -7.30 -8.63 0.47
C GLY A 26 -8.79 -8.42 0.19
N TYR A 27 -9.58 -8.16 1.24
CA TYR A 27 -11.04 -8.08 1.13
C TYR A 27 -11.62 -6.92 1.94
N ARG A 28 -11.47 -6.97 3.27
CA ARG A 28 -11.78 -5.87 4.19
C ARG A 28 -10.53 -5.23 4.76
N SER A 29 -9.53 -6.06 5.05
CA SER A 29 -8.15 -5.66 5.29
C SER A 29 -7.31 -6.14 4.12
N SER A 30 -6.16 -5.48 3.93
CA SER A 30 -5.18 -5.84 2.91
C SER A 30 -3.79 -6.04 3.53
N ARG A 31 -2.92 -6.72 2.80
CA ARG A 31 -1.54 -7.02 3.16
C ARG A 31 -0.67 -7.08 1.91
N ALA A 32 0.64 -6.98 2.07
CA ALA A 32 1.59 -7.07 0.98
C ALA A 32 1.38 -8.38 0.20
N ASP A 33 1.14 -8.27 -1.10
CA ASP A 33 0.83 -9.43 -1.94
C ASP A 33 2.13 -10.00 -2.55
N PRO A 34 2.51 -11.26 -2.25
CA PRO A 34 3.68 -11.89 -2.88
C PRO A 34 3.50 -12.14 -4.39
N GLN A 35 2.28 -12.11 -4.92
CA GLN A 35 1.98 -12.25 -6.35
C GLN A 35 1.80 -10.90 -7.04
N GLY A 36 1.83 -9.80 -6.28
CA GLY A 36 1.72 -8.45 -6.81
C GLY A 36 3.06 -7.89 -7.28
N VAL A 37 3.08 -6.60 -7.59
CA VAL A 37 4.29 -5.89 -8.03
C VAL A 37 4.82 -4.97 -6.94
N GLU A 38 6.12 -4.71 -7.01
CA GLU A 38 6.81 -3.72 -6.18
C GLU A 38 7.71 -2.86 -7.06
N HIS A 39 7.45 -1.56 -7.04
CA HIS A 39 8.20 -0.55 -7.77
C HIS A 39 9.10 0.22 -6.83
N HIS A 40 10.34 0.46 -7.26
CA HIS A 40 11.30 1.30 -6.56
C HIS A 40 11.72 2.44 -7.47
N ALA A 41 11.79 3.64 -6.91
CA ALA A 41 12.20 4.82 -7.64
C ALA A 41 13.01 5.78 -6.78
N SER A 42 13.71 6.70 -7.44
CA SER A 42 14.28 7.87 -6.78
C SER A 42 13.15 8.72 -6.16
N PRO A 43 13.36 9.40 -5.01
CA PRO A 43 12.40 10.35 -4.45
C PRO A 43 12.05 11.50 -5.40
N GLU A 44 12.91 11.76 -6.39
CA GLU A 44 12.76 12.80 -7.42
C GLU A 44 12.00 12.32 -8.68
N ILE A 45 11.45 11.10 -8.67
CA ILE A 45 10.60 10.59 -9.77
C ILE A 45 9.50 11.59 -10.15
N SER A 46 9.20 11.76 -11.44
CA SER A 46 8.14 12.70 -11.84
C SER A 46 6.77 12.25 -11.33
N ASP A 47 5.85 13.18 -11.11
CA ASP A 47 4.48 12.84 -10.68
C ASP A 47 3.78 11.93 -11.70
N GLN A 48 4.04 12.14 -12.99
CA GLN A 48 3.55 11.27 -14.05
C GLN A 48 4.01 9.83 -13.88
N GLU A 49 5.30 9.60 -13.70
CA GLU A 49 5.85 8.24 -13.53
C GLU A 49 5.44 7.63 -12.19
N LEU A 50 5.38 8.44 -11.12
CA LEU A 50 4.91 8.01 -9.80
C LEU A 50 3.45 7.52 -9.88
N GLY A 51 2.58 8.24 -10.59
CA GLY A 51 1.22 7.81 -10.79
C GLY A 51 1.10 6.53 -11.62
N VAL A 52 1.96 6.35 -12.64
CA VAL A 52 1.98 5.10 -13.43
C VAL A 52 2.29 3.91 -12.53
N VAL A 53 3.30 3.99 -11.65
CA VAL A 53 3.65 2.88 -10.75
C VAL A 53 2.57 2.64 -9.69
N VAL A 54 1.86 3.67 -9.24
CA VAL A 54 0.69 3.52 -8.34
C VAL A 54 -0.45 2.78 -9.01
N LEU A 55 -0.82 3.21 -10.23
CA LEU A 55 -1.89 2.58 -11.00
C LEU A 55 -1.55 1.14 -11.36
N ASP A 56 -0.30 0.85 -11.71
CA ASP A 56 0.17 -0.51 -11.98
C ASP A 56 0.10 -1.40 -10.73
N ALA A 57 0.54 -0.91 -9.56
CA ALA A 57 0.43 -1.65 -8.31
C ALA A 57 -1.03 -1.95 -7.93
N LEU A 58 -1.94 -0.99 -8.14
CA LEU A 58 -3.38 -1.17 -7.93
C LEU A 58 -3.98 -2.19 -8.92
N ALA A 59 -3.54 -2.18 -10.18
CA ALA A 59 -4.02 -3.12 -11.20
C ALA A 59 -3.66 -4.59 -10.89
N HIS A 60 -2.56 -4.81 -10.17
CA HIS A 60 -2.15 -6.14 -9.71
C HIS A 60 -2.80 -6.56 -8.38
N SER A 61 -3.56 -5.68 -7.73
CA SER A 61 -4.24 -5.99 -6.47
C SER A 61 -5.32 -7.04 -6.68
N ARG A 62 -5.37 -8.01 -5.77
CA ARG A 62 -6.35 -9.10 -5.76
C ARG A 62 -7.40 -8.85 -4.69
N PHE A 63 -8.65 -9.12 -5.05
CA PHE A 63 -9.78 -9.10 -4.15
C PHE A 63 -10.05 -10.51 -3.63
N VAL A 64 -9.50 -10.83 -2.47
CA VAL A 64 -9.20 -12.20 -2.03
C VAL A 64 -9.48 -12.40 -0.54
N LEU A 65 -10.02 -13.57 -0.20
CA LEU A 65 -10.21 -14.07 1.16
C LEU A 65 -9.27 -15.26 1.43
N PRO A 66 -9.12 -15.72 2.68
CA PRO A 66 -8.36 -16.94 2.95
C PRO A 66 -9.02 -18.17 2.29
N GLU A 67 -10.32 -18.36 2.54
CA GLU A 67 -11.09 -19.52 2.11
C GLU A 67 -12.58 -19.17 1.90
N PRO A 68 -13.35 -20.00 1.17
CA PRO A 68 -14.79 -19.81 1.00
C PRO A 68 -15.55 -19.86 2.34
N ARG A 69 -16.57 -19.00 2.48
CA ARG A 69 -17.44 -18.96 3.66
C ARG A 69 -18.88 -19.25 3.25
N LYS A 70 -19.55 -20.13 4.00
CA LYS A 70 -20.95 -20.54 3.75
C LYS A 70 -21.93 -19.96 4.76
N ASP A 71 -21.41 -19.46 5.88
CA ASP A 71 -22.16 -18.91 7.02
C ASP A 71 -22.43 -17.41 6.89
N VAL A 72 -21.77 -16.73 5.95
CA VAL A 72 -21.92 -15.30 5.68
C VAL A 72 -21.96 -15.04 4.18
N TRP A 73 -22.56 -13.93 3.79
CA TRP A 73 -22.46 -13.45 2.41
C TRP A 73 -21.02 -13.03 2.10
N ILE A 74 -20.50 -13.49 0.96
CA ILE A 74 -19.24 -13.06 0.38
C ILE A 74 -19.50 -12.45 -0.99
N HIS A 75 -18.71 -11.45 -1.35
CA HIS A 75 -18.81 -10.82 -2.66
C HIS A 75 -18.47 -11.85 -3.75
N PRO A 76 -19.25 -11.93 -4.85
CA PRO A 76 -19.09 -12.98 -5.85
C PRO A 76 -17.75 -12.93 -6.61
N GLU A 77 -17.11 -11.76 -6.67
CA GLU A 77 -15.78 -11.60 -7.28
C GLU A 77 -14.60 -11.94 -6.34
N ALA A 78 -14.84 -12.33 -5.09
CA ALA A 78 -13.76 -12.67 -4.18
C ALA A 78 -13.09 -13.99 -4.58
N THR A 79 -11.76 -13.99 -4.66
CA THR A 79 -10.95 -15.20 -4.82
C THR A 79 -10.48 -15.74 -3.47
N PHE A 80 -9.75 -16.86 -3.45
CA PHE A 80 -9.27 -17.49 -2.21
C PHE A 80 -7.78 -17.82 -2.27
N ASP A 81 -7.04 -17.48 -1.22
CA ASP A 81 -5.60 -17.71 -1.09
C ASP A 81 -5.23 -17.79 0.40
N MET A 82 -5.12 -19.01 0.94
CA MET A 82 -4.76 -19.21 2.34
C MET A 82 -3.33 -18.73 2.66
N ASP A 83 -2.39 -18.89 1.73
CA ASP A 83 -0.98 -18.55 1.93
C ASP A 83 -0.76 -17.04 2.01
N LEU A 84 -1.61 -16.24 1.38
CA LEU A 84 -1.62 -14.78 1.56
C LEU A 84 -1.95 -14.42 3.02
N TYR A 85 -2.80 -15.20 3.67
CA TYR A 85 -3.29 -14.95 5.03
C TYR A 85 -2.51 -15.68 6.12
N ASP A 86 -1.62 -16.59 5.76
CA ASP A 86 -0.74 -17.30 6.67
C ASP A 86 0.22 -16.35 7.39
N TYR A 87 0.26 -16.44 8.72
CA TYR A 87 1.02 -15.52 9.57
C TYR A 87 2.54 -15.73 9.42
N ASP A 88 3.00 -16.98 9.39
CA ASP A 88 4.41 -17.31 9.32
C ASP A 88 4.99 -16.93 7.96
N LEU A 89 4.26 -17.22 6.87
CA LEU A 89 4.63 -16.79 5.52
C LEU A 89 4.64 -15.26 5.41
N THR A 90 3.68 -14.57 6.03
CA THR A 90 3.66 -13.10 6.07
C THR A 90 4.90 -12.55 6.78
N SER A 91 5.28 -13.12 7.92
CA SER A 91 6.48 -12.71 8.66
C SER A 91 7.76 -12.98 7.86
N GLN A 92 7.89 -14.15 7.25
CA GLN A 92 9.06 -14.51 6.43
C GLN A 92 9.23 -13.57 5.23
N ARG A 93 8.13 -13.28 4.51
CA ARG A 93 8.12 -12.35 3.38
C ARG A 93 8.51 -10.93 3.81
N TYR A 94 8.04 -10.50 4.97
CA TYR A 94 8.43 -9.20 5.53
C TYR A 94 9.94 -9.15 5.82
N ASP A 95 10.49 -10.14 6.51
CA ASP A 95 11.93 -10.17 6.82
C ASP A 95 12.78 -10.25 5.55
N GLN A 96 12.35 -11.01 4.54
CA GLN A 96 13.02 -11.05 3.24
C GLN A 96 12.98 -9.68 2.54
N TRP A 97 11.83 -9.01 2.55
CA TRP A 97 11.69 -7.67 1.98
C TRP A 97 12.62 -6.67 2.68
N VAL A 98 12.64 -6.66 4.02
CA VAL A 98 13.54 -5.79 4.78
C VAL A 98 15.00 -6.10 4.46
N GLY A 99 15.40 -7.38 4.46
CA GLY A 99 16.76 -7.79 4.14
C GLY A 99 17.20 -7.32 2.74
N SER A 100 16.38 -7.56 1.72
CA SER A 100 16.67 -7.15 0.35
C SER A 100 16.72 -5.62 0.18
N THR A 101 15.90 -4.89 0.94
CA THR A 101 15.89 -3.41 0.91
C THR A 101 17.12 -2.83 1.58
N LEU A 102 17.56 -3.42 2.70
CA LEU A 102 18.82 -3.03 3.36
C LEU A 102 20.01 -3.21 2.41
N GLU A 103 20.07 -4.34 1.70
CA GLU A 103 21.12 -4.63 0.73
C GLU A 103 21.07 -3.66 -0.46
N ARG A 104 19.89 -3.52 -1.10
CA ARG A 104 19.69 -2.68 -2.29
C ARG A 104 20.12 -1.23 -2.08
N TYR A 105 19.83 -0.66 -0.91
CA TYR A 105 20.14 0.73 -0.59
C TYR A 105 21.33 0.88 0.38
N SER A 106 22.07 -0.20 0.63
CA SER A 106 23.27 -0.21 1.49
C SER A 106 23.04 0.35 2.90
N TYR A 107 21.85 0.14 3.47
CA TYR A 107 21.59 0.51 4.87
C TYR A 107 22.24 -0.47 5.82
N LYS A 108 22.91 0.06 6.86
CA LYS A 108 23.58 -0.74 7.88
C LYS A 108 22.62 -1.58 8.73
N ASN A 109 21.39 -1.11 8.97
CA ASN A 109 20.40 -1.77 9.83
C ASN A 109 18.99 -1.24 9.59
N LYS A 110 17.97 -1.96 10.13
CA LYS A 110 16.55 -1.57 10.06
C LYS A 110 16.29 -0.14 10.55
N ARG A 111 17.02 0.30 11.59
CA ARG A 111 16.88 1.67 12.11
C ARG A 111 17.24 2.73 11.08
N ALA A 112 18.31 2.53 10.32
CA ALA A 112 18.73 3.47 9.29
C ALA A 112 17.73 3.53 8.12
N LEU A 113 17.13 2.40 7.76
CA LEU A 113 16.09 2.30 6.73
C LEU A 113 14.81 3.03 7.13
N PHE A 114 14.30 2.74 8.33
CA PHE A 114 12.95 3.15 8.70
C PHE A 114 12.85 4.48 9.44
N LYS A 115 13.92 5.00 10.07
CA LYS A 115 13.83 6.18 10.96
C LYS A 115 13.13 7.41 10.37
N ASP A 116 13.23 7.62 9.06
CA ASP A 116 12.66 8.76 8.33
C ASP A 116 11.63 8.29 7.28
N MET A 117 11.16 7.04 7.39
CA MET A 117 10.25 6.43 6.43
C MET A 117 8.81 6.87 6.69
N LYS A 118 8.27 7.64 5.76
CA LYS A 118 6.84 7.93 5.70
C LYS A 118 6.13 6.81 4.97
N LYS A 119 4.85 6.61 5.29
CA LYS A 119 4.02 5.57 4.68
C LYS A 119 2.63 6.09 4.37
N CYS A 120 2.07 5.68 3.24
CA CYS A 120 0.68 5.94 2.86
C CYS A 120 0.03 4.65 2.39
N SER A 121 -1.19 4.40 2.83
CA SER A 121 -2.04 3.35 2.24
C SER A 121 -2.86 3.93 1.11
N ILE A 122 -3.03 3.17 0.04
CA ILE A 122 -3.74 3.58 -1.16
C ILE A 122 -4.87 2.56 -1.39
N GLU A 123 -6.09 3.07 -1.56
CA GLU A 123 -7.28 2.26 -1.81
C GLU A 123 -8.01 2.80 -3.04
N SER A 124 -8.25 1.95 -4.02
CA SER A 124 -9.12 2.25 -5.16
C SER A 124 -10.43 1.48 -5.00
N LYS A 125 -11.53 2.21 -4.82
CA LYS A 125 -12.85 1.67 -4.52
C LYS A 125 -13.93 2.48 -5.23
N GLY A 126 -14.75 1.80 -6.04
CA GLY A 126 -15.77 2.48 -6.83
C GLY A 126 -15.13 3.48 -7.80
N ASP A 127 -15.58 4.73 -7.74
CA ASP A 127 -15.10 5.81 -8.59
C ASP A 127 -13.98 6.65 -7.97
N GLN A 128 -13.39 6.23 -6.85
CA GLN A 128 -12.41 7.01 -6.09
C GLN A 128 -11.12 6.24 -5.77
N ILE A 129 -10.01 6.97 -5.75
CA ILE A 129 -8.75 6.57 -5.11
C ILE A 129 -8.59 7.40 -3.84
N THR A 130 -8.45 6.72 -2.70
CA THR A 130 -8.19 7.33 -1.40
C THR A 130 -6.77 7.01 -0.97
N ILE A 131 -5.97 8.05 -0.73
CA ILE A 131 -4.60 7.95 -0.21
C ILE A 131 -4.59 8.46 1.22
N ARG A 132 -4.26 7.57 2.17
CA ARG A 132 -4.28 7.87 3.59
C ARG A 132 -2.85 8.04 4.11
N PRO A 133 -2.46 9.24 4.58
CA PRO A 133 -1.22 9.42 5.31
C PRO A 133 -1.23 8.58 6.59
N SER A 134 -0.06 8.43 7.19
CA SER A 134 0.09 7.74 8.46
C SER A 134 1.05 8.48 9.39
N HIS A 135 0.86 8.25 10.68
CA HIS A 135 1.76 8.65 11.74
C HIS A 135 2.79 7.54 11.99
N HIS A 136 4.07 7.88 11.99
CA HIS A 136 5.18 6.94 12.24
C HIS A 136 5.36 6.69 13.74
N GLU A 137 4.53 5.80 14.29
CA GLU A 137 4.40 5.57 15.73
C GLU A 137 5.58 4.82 16.35
N LYS A 138 6.10 3.82 15.65
CA LYS A 138 7.32 3.07 16.04
C LYS A 138 8.16 2.82 14.81
N LEU A 139 9.40 2.39 15.02
CA LEU A 139 10.36 2.21 13.93
C LEU A 139 9.79 1.46 12.73
N GLU A 140 9.08 0.36 12.95
CA GLU A 140 8.46 -0.47 11.90
C GLU A 140 6.92 -0.46 11.97
N ALA A 141 6.31 0.56 12.62
CA ALA A 141 4.85 0.65 12.77
C ALA A 141 4.33 2.05 12.47
N TRP A 142 3.29 2.08 11.62
CA TRP A 142 2.56 3.28 11.25
C TRP A 142 1.09 3.13 11.63
N SER A 143 0.47 4.20 12.10
CA SER A 143 -0.93 4.21 12.51
C SER A 143 -1.65 5.48 12.03
N GLY A 144 -2.97 5.55 12.22
CA GLY A 144 -3.76 6.75 11.92
C GLY A 144 -3.77 7.79 13.06
N LYS A 145 -2.88 7.67 14.05
CA LYS A 145 -2.92 8.51 15.25
C LYS A 145 -2.74 9.99 14.89
N GLY A 146 -3.68 10.83 15.33
CA GLY A 146 -3.64 12.27 15.07
C GLY A 146 -4.01 12.66 13.64
N LEU A 147 -4.45 11.70 12.82
CA LEU A 147 -4.95 11.91 11.46
C LEU A 147 -6.44 11.61 11.41
N SER A 148 -7.13 12.31 10.52
CA SER A 148 -8.57 12.24 10.31
C SER A 148 -8.88 12.14 8.82
N GLU A 149 -10.14 11.95 8.47
CA GLU A 149 -10.56 11.87 7.07
C GLU A 149 -10.25 13.15 6.27
N SER A 150 -10.17 14.32 6.92
CA SER A 150 -9.76 15.56 6.25
C SER A 150 -8.29 15.58 5.84
N ASP A 151 -7.47 14.70 6.42
CA ASP A 151 -6.06 14.55 6.05
C ASP A 151 -5.88 13.62 4.85
N TYR A 152 -6.92 12.89 4.44
CA TYR A 152 -6.85 11.99 3.29
C TYR A 152 -6.81 12.80 1.99
N VAL A 153 -6.13 12.25 0.99
CA VAL A 153 -6.18 12.77 -0.38
C VAL A 153 -7.08 11.86 -1.18
N ILE A 154 -8.24 12.38 -1.61
CA ILE A 154 -9.24 11.63 -2.35
C ILE A 154 -9.35 12.23 -3.74
N ILE A 155 -9.16 11.41 -4.76
CA ILE A 155 -9.24 11.80 -6.17
C ILE A 155 -10.13 10.81 -6.94
N PRO A 156 -10.72 11.21 -8.07
CA PRO A 156 -11.42 10.27 -8.94
C PRO A 156 -10.51 9.14 -9.43
N SER A 157 -11.04 7.93 -9.56
CA SER A 157 -10.31 6.75 -10.08
C SER A 157 -9.85 6.91 -11.53
N GLY A 158 -10.54 7.74 -12.31
CA GLY A 158 -10.17 8.11 -13.68
C GLY A 158 -9.17 9.26 -13.79
N SER A 159 -8.54 9.68 -12.68
CA SER A 159 -7.54 10.76 -12.68
C SER A 159 -6.32 10.39 -13.53
N SER A 160 -5.66 11.40 -14.10
CA SER A 160 -4.43 11.17 -14.88
C SER A 160 -3.31 10.63 -13.98
N PRO A 161 -2.31 9.91 -14.53
CA PRO A 161 -1.18 9.48 -13.72
C PRO A 161 -0.47 10.66 -13.03
N SER A 162 -0.31 11.80 -13.69
CA SER A 162 0.23 13.01 -13.06
C SER A 162 -0.54 13.43 -11.80
N ASP A 163 -1.88 13.42 -11.84
CA ASP A 163 -2.71 13.76 -10.68
C ASP A 163 -2.59 12.71 -9.56
N VAL A 164 -2.50 11.42 -9.91
CA VAL A 164 -2.30 10.32 -8.95
C VAL A 164 -0.95 10.47 -8.23
N GLY A 165 0.12 10.76 -8.97
CA GLY A 165 1.45 10.98 -8.38
C GLY A 165 1.48 12.22 -7.48
N ALA A 166 0.92 13.34 -7.95
CA ALA A 166 0.81 14.56 -7.15
C ALA A 166 -0.01 14.35 -5.87
N ALA A 167 -1.11 13.59 -5.96
CA ALA A 167 -1.92 13.22 -4.81
C ALA A 167 -1.14 12.38 -3.79
N LEU A 168 -0.33 11.42 -4.24
CA LEU A 168 0.53 10.62 -3.35
C LEU A 168 1.59 11.50 -2.67
N ARG A 169 2.23 12.42 -3.39
CA ARG A 169 3.18 13.37 -2.79
C ARG A 169 2.53 14.26 -1.73
N LEU A 170 1.32 14.75 -2.01
CA LEU A 170 0.54 15.52 -1.05
C LEU A 170 0.19 14.70 0.19
N ALA A 171 -0.15 13.41 0.04
CA ALA A 171 -0.38 12.54 1.18
C ALA A 171 0.91 12.35 2.01
N PHE A 172 2.07 12.13 1.37
CA PHE A 172 3.34 12.05 2.07
C PHE A 172 3.70 13.34 2.82
N SER A 173 3.31 14.52 2.33
CA SER A 173 3.53 15.78 3.07
C SER A 173 2.65 15.90 4.31
N ARG A 174 1.58 15.09 4.42
CA ARG A 174 0.66 15.05 5.57
C ARG A 174 1.00 13.96 6.60
N CYS A 175 1.96 13.07 6.31
CA CYS A 175 2.44 12.10 7.30
C CYS A 175 3.16 12.80 8.47
N THR A 176 3.06 12.22 9.68
CA THR A 176 3.55 12.79 10.95
C THR A 176 4.43 11.85 11.75
#